data_AF-A0A662TF14-F1
#
_entry.id   AF-A0A662TF14-F1
#
_cell.length_a   1.000
_cell.length_b   1.000
_cell.length_c   1.000
_cell.angle_alpha   90.00
_cell.angle_beta   90.00
_cell.angle_gamma   90.00
#
_symmetry.space_group_name_H-M   'P 1'
#
loop_
_entity.id
_entity.type
_entity.pdbx_description
1 polymer ?
#
loop_
_entity_poly.entity_id
_entity_poly.type
_entity_poly.pdbx_seq_one_letter_code
_entity_poly.pdbx_strand_id
1 'polypeptide(L)' 'TLPFAIRWIKASKAKLKILDKLARKKLVYCYPVLIEARRGFVSQCETTVVVKKNGCEVLSEIL' A
#
# COMPACT_ATOMS: atom_id res chain seq x y z
N THR A 1 -8.52 -8.16 -3.63
CA THR A 1 -8.11 -7.26 -4.73
C THR A 1 -6.71 -6.78 -4.45
N LEU A 2 -5.89 -6.49 -5.47
CA LEU A 2 -4.52 -6.01 -5.28
C LEU A 2 -4.47 -4.48 -5.29
N PRO A 3 -3.61 -3.84 -4.47
CA PRO A 3 -3.34 -2.42 -4.60
C PRO A 3 -2.57 -2.14 -5.89
N PHE A 4 -2.65 -0.90 -6.38
CA PHE A 4 -1.86 -0.43 -7.51
C PHE A 4 -1.33 0.98 -7.25
N ALA A 5 -0.20 1.31 -7.88
CA ALA A 5 0.32 2.67 -7.89
C ALA A 5 -0.09 3.38 -9.18
N ILE A 6 -0.34 4.69 -9.12
CA ILE A 6 -0.69 5.52 -10.30
C ILE A 6 0.35 5.36 -11.41
N ARG A 7 1.64 5.23 -11.05
CA ARG A 7 2.77 5.03 -11.98
C ARG A 7 2.71 3.72 -12.78
N TRP A 8 1.91 2.74 -12.38
CA TRP A 8 1.71 1.49 -13.15
C TRP A 8 0.77 1.69 -14.34
N ILE A 9 -0.06 2.73 -14.32
CA ILE A 9 -1.04 3.01 -15.37
C ILE A 9 -0.35 3.79 -16.48
N LYS A 10 -0.20 3.18 -17.66
CA LYS A 10 0.33 3.83 -18.87
C LYS A 10 -0.73 4.75 -19.49
N ALA A 11 -0.95 5.91 -18.90
CA ALA A 11 -1.86 6.93 -19.39
C ALA A 11 -1.28 8.34 -19.20
N SER A 12 -1.78 9.32 -19.96
CA SER A 12 -1.38 10.70 -19.77
C SER A 12 -1.85 11.22 -18.40
N LYS A 13 -1.12 12.19 -17.83
CA LYS A 13 -1.52 12.86 -16.58
C LYS A 13 -2.95 13.40 -16.63
N ALA A 14 -3.39 13.90 -17.79
CA ALA A 14 -4.76 14.37 -17.99
C ALA A 14 -5.80 13.26 -17.81
N LYS A 15 -5.54 12.06 -18.35
CA LYS A 15 -6.44 10.90 -18.19
C LYS A 15 -6.45 10.38 -16.75
N LEU A 16 -5.33 10.43 -16.05
CA LEU A 16 -5.23 9.95 -14.66
C LEU A 16 -6.08 10.75 -13.66
N LYS A 17 -6.50 11.98 -14.00
CA LYS A 17 -7.46 12.76 -13.18
C LYS A 17 -8.80 12.05 -12.94
N ILE A 18 -9.13 11.03 -13.72
CA ILE A 18 -10.33 10.21 -13.48
C ILE A 18 -10.29 9.49 -12.13
N LEU A 19 -9.10 9.15 -11.62
CA LEU A 19 -8.92 8.42 -10.37
C LEU A 19 -9.52 9.19 -9.18
N ASP A 20 -9.42 10.52 -9.17
CA ASP A 20 -10.03 11.35 -8.12
C ASP A 20 -11.56 11.24 -8.12
N LYS A 21 -12.17 11.16 -9.31
CA LYS A 21 -13.63 10.97 -9.45
C LYS A 21 -14.05 9.58 -8.98
N LEU A 22 -13.25 8.55 -9.30
CA LEU A 22 -13.51 7.18 -8.85
C LEU A 22 -13.37 7.05 -7.33
N ALA A 23 -12.36 7.70 -6.73
CA ALA A 23 -12.16 7.74 -5.30
C ALA A 23 -13.31 8.41 -4.56
N ARG A 24 -13.77 9.59 -5.03
CA ARG A 24 -14.95 10.27 -4.48
C ARG A 24 -16.22 9.42 -4.56
N LYS A 25 -16.34 8.58 -5.60
CA LYS A 25 -17.43 7.63 -5.78
C LYS A 25 -17.25 6.31 -5.03
N LYS A 26 -16.18 6.15 -4.23
CA LYS A 26 -15.83 4.92 -3.50
C LYS A 26 -15.63 3.68 -4.39
N LEU A 27 -15.29 3.89 -5.66
CA LEU A 27 -14.96 2.80 -6.61
C LEU A 27 -13.48 2.39 -6.51
N VAL A 28 -12.64 3.29 -5.99
CA VAL A 28 -11.22 3.04 -5.71
C VAL A 28 -10.93 3.63 -4.33
N TYR A 29 -10.12 2.94 -3.52
CA TYR A 29 -9.66 3.45 -2.23
C TYR A 29 -8.25 4.03 -2.34
N CYS A 30 -8.06 5.22 -1.79
CA CYS A 30 -6.75 5.87 -1.73
C CYS A 30 -6.08 5.55 -0.38
N TYR A 31 -4.81 5.15 -0.43
CA TYR A 31 -3.96 5.02 0.74
C TYR A 31 -2.98 6.20 0.74
N PRO A 32 -3.23 7.27 1.52
CA PRO A 32 -2.36 8.44 1.55
C PRO A 32 -1.01 8.10 2.18
N VAL A 33 -0.01 8.94 1.89
CA VAL A 33 1.28 8.86 2.58
C VAL A 33 1.07 9.23 4.05
N LEU A 34 1.48 8.33 4.95
CA LEU A 34 1.45 8.55 6.40
C LEU A 34 2.74 9.24 6.83
N ILE A 35 2.64 10.31 7.61
CA ILE A 35 3.76 11.14 8.04
C ILE A 35 3.70 11.27 9.57
N GLU A 36 4.84 11.06 10.25
CA GLU A 36 4.96 11.26 11.69
C GLU A 36 4.68 12.73 12.06
N ALA A 37 3.86 12.95 13.09
CA ALA A 37 3.27 14.26 13.39
C ALA A 37 4.29 15.36 13.71
N ARG A 38 5.43 14.99 14.29
CA ARG A 38 6.52 15.91 14.67
C ARG A 38 7.75 15.77 13.75
N ARG A 39 7.63 15.04 12.64
CA ARG A 39 8.74 14.71 11.72
C ARG A 39 9.91 14.01 12.42
N GLY A 40 9.61 13.23 13.45
CA GLY A 40 10.59 12.35 14.06
C GLY A 40 11.05 11.24 13.11
N PHE A 41 12.08 10.51 13.52
CA PHE A 41 12.53 9.34 12.78
C PHE A 41 11.49 8.21 12.86
N VAL A 42 11.32 7.50 11.75
CA VAL A 42 10.48 6.31 11.66
C VAL A 42 11.37 5.17 11.16
N SER A 43 11.39 4.07 11.91
CA SER A 43 11.97 2.79 11.49
C SER A 43 10.87 1.77 11.23
N GLN A 44 11.10 0.82 10.32
CA GLN A 44 10.16 -0.26 10.02
C GLN A 44 10.93 -1.57 9.79
N CYS A 45 10.32 -2.69 10.18
CA CYS A 45 10.68 -4.04 9.78
C CYS A 45 9.39 -4.76 9.37
N GLU A 46 9.43 -5.64 8.37
CA GLU A 46 8.27 -6.39 7.91
C GLU A 46 8.65 -7.83 7.61
N THR A 47 7.80 -8.78 8.01
CA THR A 47 7.91 -10.18 7.64
C THR A 47 6.52 -10.79 7.44
N THR A 48 6.40 -11.79 6.59
CA THR A 48 5.20 -12.57 6.35
C THR A 48 5.33 -13.95 6.97
N VAL A 49 4.30 -14.38 7.70
CA VAL A 49 4.26 -15.70 8.35
C VAL A 49 2.98 -16.45 7.99
N VAL A 50 3.07 -17.77 7.94
CA VAL A 50 1.91 -18.67 7.83
C VAL A 50 1.66 -19.31 9.19
N VAL A 51 0.50 -19.03 9.79
CA VAL A 51 0.08 -19.65 11.05
C VAL A 51 -0.47 -21.05 10.77
N LYS A 52 0.02 -22.04 11.52
CA LYS A 52 -0.35 -23.46 11.45
C LYS A 52 -0.91 -23.92 12.81
N LYS A 53 -1.57 -25.08 12.83
CA LYS A 53 -2.18 -25.64 14.06
C LYS A 53 -1.20 -25.72 15.25
N ASN A 54 0.07 -26.03 14.99
CA ASN A 54 1.09 -26.28 16.02
C ASN A 54 2.25 -25.27 15.99
N GLY A 55 2.11 -24.12 15.32
CA GLY A 55 3.20 -23.14 15.21
C GLY A 55 3.04 -22.17 14.05
N CYS A 56 4.13 -21.55 13.62
CA CYS A 56 4.16 -20.70 12.44
C CYS A 56 5.38 -20.98 11.57
N GLU A 57 5.26 -20.68 10.28
CA GLU A 57 6.36 -20.70 9.32
C GLU A 57 6.64 -19.28 8.88
N VAL A 58 7.90 -18.85 8.94
CA VAL A 58 8.33 -17.55 8.44
C VAL A 58 8.65 -17.68 6.95
N LEU A 59 7.97 -16.88 6.11
CA LEU A 59 8.11 -16.95 4.66
C LEU A 59 9.14 -15.96 4.09
N SER A 60 9.41 -14.87 4.80
CA SER A 60 10.32 -13.82 4.33
C SER A 60 11.41 -13.54 5.36
N GLU A 61 12.64 -13.48 4.89
CA GLU A 61 13.79 -13.09 5.70
C GLU A 61 13.75 -11.58 5.99
N ILE A 62 14.19 -11.20 7.19
CA ILE A 62 14.40 -9.80 7.58
C ILE A 62 15.88 -9.52 7.32
N LEU A 63 16.18 -8.59 6.40
CA LEU A 63 17.54 -8.09 6.13
C LEU A 63 17.92 -6.96 7.09
#